data_AF-A0A7C7LFS2-F1
#
_entry.id   AF-A0A7C7LFS2-F1
#
_cell.length_a   1.000
_cell.length_b   1.000
_cell.length_c   1.000
_cell.angle_alpha   90.00
_cell.angle_beta   90.00
_cell.angle_gamma   90.00
#
_symmetry.space_group_name_H-M   'P 1'
#
loop_
_entity.id
_entity.type
_entity.pdbx_description
1 polymer ?
#
loop_
_entity_poly.entity_id
_entity_poly.type
_entity_poly.pdbx_seq_one_letter_code
_entity_poly.pdbx_strand_id
1 'polypeptide(L)'
;MRAMQKTDITPSIWKRYRHVGNIALGSLFVLGLLCLAIANIVVRSSWIEVEDGVLWVSKPEGLTAQEIDPGSAAANAGIQIGDVLLAINGRPVDSTDEVLAALHASESGATSRYAILSLGSQTLRDLTLQRVPSGNQALYFVLAILATFTLLVGAVVVLRQSRKPATLHFFWLTVAFFGVFAFSFSGRLDWLDWIFYWIDIVALLLLAPLFMHFALVFPERSPGWLQNKLGRSGLSVLYGPAVVLGGLRTGALWGSTQSGIQVTQTIEVIERLEVFYLLLCISGGAVVMIHALRKLQSVTARRQLRWIIWGTLLGCLPFMVGYLIPWVLGFNPPPQMGFTAVTLGLVPLAFASAITRYRLMDVDVIVKWAVVYSAAILTIVGIYTVLLRIASEMFLGGSRQYNSIVAVLATLVVVLLAAPVKNAIQAAFDRVYYRDRYDYRRALIGFARDLNRDLNLERLSERLVTRVTETFVVDRMANRFNIHRERRHCRGLP
;
A
#
# COMPACT_ATOMS: atom_id res chain seq x y z
N MET A 1 -47.11 51.05 11.31
CA MET A 1 -45.91 50.73 10.50
C MET A 1 -44.85 50.07 11.39
N ARG A 2 -44.83 48.74 11.47
CA ARG A 2 -43.75 47.97 12.10
C ARG A 2 -43.25 46.97 11.07
N ALA A 3 -41.96 47.08 10.77
CA ALA A 3 -41.25 46.26 9.81
C ALA A 3 -41.27 44.78 10.22
N MET A 4 -41.76 43.92 9.33
CA MET A 4 -41.56 42.48 9.41
C MET A 4 -40.15 42.17 8.91
N GLN A 5 -39.24 41.94 9.86
CA GLN A 5 -37.89 41.46 9.62
C GLN A 5 -37.97 39.96 9.26
N LYS A 6 -37.84 39.63 7.97
CA LYS A 6 -37.61 38.25 7.51
C LYS A 6 -36.30 37.75 8.10
N THR A 7 -36.40 36.76 8.98
CA THR A 7 -35.26 36.05 9.56
C THR A 7 -34.72 35.02 8.57
N ASP A 8 -33.59 35.33 7.93
CA ASP A 8 -32.80 34.42 7.11
C ASP A 8 -32.11 33.33 7.96
N ILE A 9 -32.86 32.32 8.43
CA ILE A 9 -32.31 31.23 9.27
C ILE A 9 -32.02 29.94 8.46
N THR A 10 -32.37 29.86 7.18
CA THR A 10 -32.39 28.58 6.44
C THR A 10 -31.09 28.07 5.77
N PRO A 11 -29.98 28.82 5.59
CA PRO A 11 -28.81 28.27 4.86
C PRO A 11 -27.82 27.43 5.71
N SER A 12 -27.94 27.39 7.05
CA SER A 12 -26.95 26.73 7.92
C SER A 12 -27.23 25.23 8.16
N ILE A 13 -28.50 24.84 8.29
CA ILE A 13 -28.92 23.45 8.55
C ILE A 13 -28.68 22.57 7.31
N TRP A 14 -29.03 23.07 6.13
CA TRP A 14 -28.79 22.37 4.85
C TRP A 14 -27.30 22.14 4.56
N LYS A 15 -26.43 23.10 4.90
CA LYS A 15 -24.97 22.92 4.80
C LYS A 15 -24.46 21.84 5.75
N ARG A 16 -25.03 21.72 6.96
CA ARG A 16 -24.66 20.69 7.94
C ARG A 16 -25.09 19.30 7.48
N TYR A 17 -26.31 19.14 6.98
CA TYR A 17 -26.79 17.86 6.43
C TYR A 17 -25.98 17.42 5.21
N ARG A 18 -25.66 18.34 4.29
CA ARG A 18 -24.82 18.03 3.11
C ARG A 18 -23.40 17.61 3.50
N HIS A 19 -22.82 18.23 4.53
CA HIS A 19 -21.49 17.86 5.03
C HIS A 19 -21.48 16.48 5.72
N VAL A 20 -22.51 16.16 6.50
CA VAL A 20 -22.64 14.84 7.14
C VAL A 20 -22.91 13.76 6.09
N GLY A 21 -23.77 14.03 5.10
CA GLY A 21 -24.04 13.13 3.99
C GLY A 21 -22.80 12.83 3.15
N ASN A 22 -21.99 13.83 2.84
CA ASN A 22 -20.74 13.63 2.09
C ASN A 22 -19.72 12.77 2.86
N ILE A 23 -19.63 12.93 4.18
CA ILE A 23 -18.77 12.07 5.02
C ILE A 23 -19.30 10.64 5.03
N ALA A 24 -20.61 10.45 5.21
CA ALA A 24 -21.23 9.13 5.22
C ALA A 24 -21.01 8.39 3.89
N LEU A 25 -21.20 9.07 2.76
CA LEU A 25 -20.92 8.53 1.43
C LEU A 25 -19.45 8.17 1.25
N GLY A 26 -18.52 9.03 1.68
CA GLY A 26 -17.08 8.74 1.61
C GLY A 26 -16.69 7.54 2.48
N SER A 27 -17.23 7.43 3.68
CA SER A 27 -16.99 6.28 4.57
C SER A 27 -17.58 4.99 4.00
N LEU A 28 -18.78 5.04 3.41
CA LEU A 28 -19.41 3.89 2.75
C LEU A 28 -18.58 3.42 1.54
N PHE A 29 -18.04 4.36 0.77
CA PHE A 29 -17.15 4.06 -0.36
C PHE A 29 -15.88 3.33 0.10
N VAL A 30 -15.21 3.84 1.15
CA VAL A 30 -14.03 3.17 1.73
C VAL A 30 -14.39 1.79 2.28
N LEU A 31 -15.52 1.66 2.97
CA LEU A 31 -15.99 0.36 3.48
C LEU A 31 -16.21 -0.64 2.34
N GLY A 32 -16.83 -0.21 1.24
CA GLY A 32 -17.03 -1.04 0.05
C GLY A 32 -15.72 -1.54 -0.56
N LEU A 33 -14.72 -0.66 -0.68
CA LEU A 33 -13.38 -1.05 -1.14
C LEU A 33 -12.71 -2.07 -0.22
N LEU A 34 -12.83 -1.89 1.10
CA LEU A 34 -12.29 -2.84 2.09
C LEU A 34 -12.99 -4.19 2.01
N CYS A 35 -14.31 -4.22 1.88
CA CYS A 35 -15.08 -5.46 1.70
C CYS A 35 -14.65 -6.20 0.43
N LEU A 36 -14.48 -5.49 -0.70
CA LEU A 36 -14.00 -6.09 -1.94
C LEU A 36 -12.58 -6.64 -1.80
N ALA A 37 -11.67 -5.91 -1.14
CA ALA A 37 -10.31 -6.40 -0.93
C ALA A 37 -10.27 -7.63 -0.02
N ILE A 38 -11.08 -7.67 1.04
CA ILE A 38 -11.23 -8.86 1.88
C ILE A 38 -11.74 -10.04 1.03
N ALA A 39 -12.71 -9.81 0.16
CA ALA A 39 -13.20 -10.85 -0.75
C ALA A 39 -12.07 -11.35 -1.69
N ASN A 40 -11.27 -10.44 -2.28
CA ASN A 40 -10.14 -10.84 -3.12
C ASN A 40 -9.08 -11.62 -2.34
N ILE A 41 -8.74 -11.20 -1.12
CA ILE A 41 -7.80 -11.89 -0.22
C ILE A 41 -8.29 -13.30 0.11
N VAL A 42 -9.58 -13.45 0.44
CA VAL A 42 -10.18 -14.76 0.72
C VAL A 42 -10.07 -15.65 -0.52
N VAL A 43 -10.46 -15.14 -1.69
CA VAL A 43 -10.38 -15.87 -2.95
C VAL A 43 -8.94 -16.30 -3.28
N ARG A 44 -7.97 -15.39 -3.17
CA ARG A 44 -6.54 -15.67 -3.38
C ARG A 44 -5.98 -16.69 -2.39
N SER A 45 -6.54 -16.75 -1.18
CA SER A 45 -6.10 -17.71 -0.15
C SER A 45 -6.69 -19.11 -0.33
N SER A 46 -7.87 -19.23 -0.94
CA SER A 46 -8.59 -20.50 -1.07
C SER A 46 -8.51 -21.11 -2.47
N TRP A 47 -8.25 -20.31 -3.51
CA TRP A 47 -8.19 -20.78 -4.88
C TRP A 47 -6.75 -21.05 -5.33
N ILE A 48 -6.53 -22.22 -5.92
CA ILE A 48 -5.25 -22.63 -6.48
C ILE A 48 -5.53 -23.07 -7.91
N GLU A 49 -5.00 -22.30 -8.86
CA GLU A 49 -5.11 -22.61 -10.28
C GLU A 49 -4.26 -23.83 -10.63
N VAL A 50 -4.80 -24.73 -11.45
CA VAL A 50 -4.12 -25.96 -11.88
C VAL A 50 -4.00 -26.03 -13.40
N GLU A 51 -2.93 -26.63 -13.87
CA GLU A 51 -2.65 -26.77 -15.30
C GLU A 51 -2.24 -28.21 -15.66
N ASP A 52 -2.57 -28.58 -16.90
CA ASP A 52 -2.09 -29.78 -17.57
C ASP A 52 -0.81 -29.51 -18.39
N GLY A 53 -0.56 -28.25 -18.76
CA GLY A 53 0.59 -27.75 -19.50
C GLY A 53 0.49 -27.92 -21.02
N VAL A 54 -0.73 -27.98 -21.56
CA VAL A 54 -0.98 -28.06 -23.01
C VAL A 54 -1.74 -26.83 -23.49
N LEU A 55 -1.28 -26.24 -24.59
CA LEU A 55 -2.08 -25.27 -25.34
C LEU A 55 -3.02 -26.03 -26.28
N TRP A 56 -4.26 -26.23 -25.84
CA TRP A 56 -5.33 -26.82 -26.63
C TRP A 56 -5.92 -25.80 -27.61
N VAL A 57 -6.05 -26.17 -28.88
CA VAL A 57 -6.67 -25.32 -29.91
C VAL A 57 -7.69 -26.10 -30.71
N SER A 58 -8.87 -25.51 -30.89
CA SER A 58 -9.92 -26.06 -31.74
C SER A 58 -9.51 -25.99 -33.21
N LYS A 59 -9.36 -27.16 -33.83
CA LYS A 59 -9.12 -27.35 -35.26
C LYS A 59 -10.27 -28.13 -35.91
N PRO A 60 -10.37 -28.18 -37.24
CA PRO A 60 -11.38 -29.00 -37.92
C PRO A 60 -11.32 -30.50 -37.54
N GLU A 61 -10.13 -31.01 -37.17
CA GLU A 61 -9.96 -32.40 -36.73
C GLU A 61 -10.37 -32.65 -35.27
N GLY A 62 -10.65 -31.61 -34.49
CA GLY A 62 -10.95 -31.68 -33.06
C GLY A 62 -10.02 -30.80 -32.21
N LEU A 63 -10.11 -30.96 -30.89
CA LEU A 63 -9.31 -30.18 -29.94
C LEU A 63 -7.87 -30.72 -29.91
N THR A 64 -6.94 -29.99 -30.53
CA THR A 64 -5.59 -30.49 -30.82
C THR A 64 -4.55 -29.83 -29.91
N ALA A 65 -3.58 -30.60 -29.42
CA ALA A 65 -2.42 -30.10 -28.71
C ALA A 65 -1.51 -29.32 -29.66
N GLN A 66 -1.44 -27.99 -29.48
CA GLN A 66 -0.59 -27.12 -30.31
C GLN A 66 0.81 -26.95 -29.72
N GLU A 67 0.90 -26.72 -28.41
CA GLU A 67 2.16 -26.55 -27.67
C GLU A 67 2.08 -27.32 -26.36
N ILE A 68 3.24 -27.77 -25.87
CA ILE A 68 3.36 -28.53 -24.61
C ILE A 68 4.53 -27.93 -23.84
N ASP A 69 4.27 -27.52 -22.60
CA ASP A 69 5.31 -26.95 -21.74
C ASP A 69 6.29 -28.03 -21.27
N PRO A 70 7.62 -27.88 -21.47
CA PRO A 70 8.61 -28.85 -21.02
C PRO A 70 8.56 -29.09 -19.50
N GLY A 71 8.38 -30.35 -19.09
CA GLY A 71 8.32 -30.73 -17.66
C GLY A 71 6.92 -30.66 -17.05
N SER A 72 5.91 -30.25 -17.83
CA SER A 72 4.50 -30.25 -17.43
C SER A 72 3.91 -31.64 -17.20
N ALA A 73 2.70 -31.68 -16.64
CA ALA A 73 1.94 -32.92 -16.44
C ALA A 73 1.74 -33.68 -17.77
N ALA A 74 1.40 -32.97 -18.84
CA ALA A 74 1.21 -33.53 -20.16
C ALA A 74 2.49 -34.07 -20.80
N ALA A 75 3.60 -33.33 -20.69
CA ALA A 75 4.91 -33.79 -21.18
C ALA A 75 5.33 -35.09 -20.47
N ASN A 76 5.14 -35.16 -19.15
CA ASN A 76 5.45 -36.35 -18.35
C ASN A 76 4.52 -37.54 -18.66
N ALA A 77 3.27 -37.26 -19.05
CA ALA A 77 2.32 -38.28 -19.49
C ALA A 77 2.54 -38.75 -20.94
N GLY A 78 3.46 -38.11 -21.66
CA GLY A 78 3.84 -38.46 -23.04
C GLY A 78 2.84 -37.98 -24.09
N ILE A 79 2.09 -36.90 -23.80
CA ILE A 79 1.30 -36.20 -24.83
C ILE A 79 2.27 -35.56 -25.83
N GLN A 80 1.91 -35.58 -27.11
CA GLN A 80 2.69 -34.99 -28.20
C GLN A 80 1.92 -33.90 -28.95
N ILE A 81 2.65 -32.99 -29.58
CA ILE A 81 2.07 -31.97 -30.46
C ILE A 81 1.33 -32.68 -31.60
N GLY A 82 0.08 -32.28 -31.84
CA GLY A 82 -0.80 -32.89 -32.85
C GLY A 82 -1.74 -33.96 -32.30
N ASP A 83 -1.57 -34.39 -31.04
CA ASP A 83 -2.55 -35.26 -30.36
C ASP A 83 -3.92 -34.55 -30.24
N VAL A 84 -5.00 -35.30 -30.45
CA VAL A 84 -6.37 -34.76 -30.33
C VAL A 84 -7.02 -35.25 -29.04
N LEU A 85 -7.46 -34.31 -28.20
CA LEU A 85 -8.21 -34.60 -26.98
C LEU A 85 -9.65 -34.97 -27.33
N LEU A 86 -10.10 -36.10 -26.78
CA LEU A 86 -11.47 -36.60 -26.96
C LEU A 86 -12.29 -36.48 -25.68
N ALA A 87 -11.67 -36.74 -24.51
CA ALA A 87 -12.38 -36.71 -23.22
C ALA A 87 -11.43 -36.48 -22.04
N ILE A 88 -11.95 -35.87 -20.97
CA ILE A 88 -11.30 -35.75 -19.66
C ILE A 88 -12.17 -36.44 -18.62
N ASN A 89 -11.58 -37.36 -17.85
CA ASN A 89 -12.24 -38.15 -16.81
C ASN A 89 -13.53 -38.84 -17.32
N GLY A 90 -13.49 -39.31 -18.57
CA GLY A 90 -14.61 -39.98 -19.25
C GLY A 90 -15.73 -39.05 -19.75
N ARG A 91 -15.59 -37.72 -19.59
CA ARG A 91 -16.50 -36.73 -20.17
C ARG A 91 -15.94 -36.25 -21.51
N PRO A 92 -16.68 -36.36 -22.62
CA PRO A 92 -16.26 -35.80 -23.91
C PRO A 92 -15.96 -34.30 -23.79
N VAL A 93 -14.96 -33.84 -24.54
CA VAL A 93 -14.55 -32.44 -24.55
C VAL A 93 -14.36 -31.98 -25.99
N ASP A 94 -15.14 -31.00 -26.42
CA ASP A 94 -15.17 -30.48 -27.79
C ASP A 94 -14.61 -29.04 -27.89
N SER A 95 -14.40 -28.37 -26.74
CA SER A 95 -13.94 -26.98 -26.69
C SER A 95 -12.90 -26.73 -25.60
N THR A 96 -12.12 -25.64 -25.76
CA THR A 96 -11.16 -25.18 -24.74
C THR A 96 -11.84 -24.79 -23.43
N ASP A 97 -13.07 -24.27 -23.49
CA ASP A 97 -13.83 -23.86 -22.31
C ASP A 97 -14.22 -25.07 -21.44
N GLU A 98 -14.48 -26.22 -22.07
CA GLU A 98 -14.75 -27.47 -21.38
C GLU A 98 -13.50 -28.08 -20.75
N VAL A 99 -12.32 -27.96 -21.38
CA VAL A 99 -11.04 -28.31 -20.75
C VAL A 99 -10.82 -27.45 -19.51
N LEU A 100 -10.99 -26.15 -19.65
CA LEU A 100 -10.82 -25.19 -18.56
C LEU A 100 -11.79 -25.48 -17.41
N ALA A 101 -13.05 -25.77 -17.71
CA ALA A 101 -14.03 -26.18 -16.71
C ALA A 101 -13.64 -27.48 -15.99
N ALA A 102 -13.05 -28.45 -16.71
CA ALA A 102 -12.56 -29.69 -16.10
C ALA A 102 -11.35 -29.46 -15.19
N LEU A 103 -10.43 -28.57 -15.59
CA LEU A 103 -9.29 -28.16 -14.76
C LEU A 103 -9.74 -27.40 -13.50
N HIS A 104 -10.64 -26.43 -13.63
CA HIS A 104 -11.21 -25.68 -12.48
C HIS A 104 -11.99 -26.57 -11.50
N ALA A 105 -12.53 -27.69 -11.96
CA ALA A 105 -13.19 -28.68 -11.10
C ALA A 105 -12.22 -29.64 -10.40
N SER A 106 -10.92 -29.56 -10.72
CA SER A 106 -9.88 -30.45 -10.22
C SER A 106 -9.04 -29.80 -9.13
N GLU A 107 -8.43 -30.63 -8.28
CA GLU A 107 -7.52 -30.17 -7.23
C GLU A 107 -6.05 -30.34 -7.66
N SER A 108 -5.18 -29.53 -7.06
CA SER A 108 -3.74 -29.66 -7.28
C SER A 108 -3.23 -31.04 -6.83
N GLY A 109 -2.46 -31.70 -7.69
CA GLY A 109 -1.95 -33.05 -7.46
C GLY A 109 -2.98 -34.16 -7.74
N ALA A 110 -4.20 -33.82 -8.16
CA ALA A 110 -5.17 -34.80 -8.63
C ALA A 110 -4.71 -35.42 -9.96
N THR A 111 -4.94 -36.71 -10.11
CA THR A 111 -4.72 -37.41 -11.37
C THR A 111 -5.98 -37.30 -12.24
N SER A 112 -5.86 -36.72 -13.41
CA SER A 112 -6.92 -36.64 -14.41
C SER A 112 -6.62 -37.54 -15.61
N ARG A 113 -7.62 -38.29 -16.06
CA ARG A 113 -7.50 -39.26 -17.15
C ARG A 113 -7.97 -38.65 -18.47
N TYR A 114 -7.06 -38.55 -19.44
CA TYR A 114 -7.28 -37.96 -20.75
C TYR A 114 -7.41 -39.08 -21.78
N ALA A 115 -8.47 -39.05 -22.59
CA ALA A 115 -8.61 -39.89 -23.78
C ALA A 115 -8.11 -39.11 -24.99
N ILE A 116 -7.06 -39.62 -25.63
CA ILE A 116 -6.32 -38.91 -26.67
C ILE A 116 -6.25 -39.77 -27.92
N LEU A 117 -6.49 -39.19 -29.09
CA LEU A 117 -6.23 -39.80 -30.38
C LEU A 117 -4.81 -39.43 -30.83
N SER A 118 -3.92 -40.43 -30.86
CA SER A 118 -2.53 -40.28 -31.29
C SER A 118 -2.24 -41.26 -32.43
N LEU A 119 -1.75 -40.75 -33.57
CA LEU A 119 -1.45 -41.56 -34.77
C LEU A 119 -2.61 -42.49 -35.21
N GLY A 120 -3.85 -42.06 -35.02
CA GLY A 120 -5.06 -42.82 -35.37
C GLY A 120 -5.50 -43.89 -34.36
N SER A 121 -4.77 -44.07 -33.25
CA SER A 121 -5.17 -44.95 -32.14
C SER A 121 -5.61 -44.12 -30.93
N GLN A 122 -6.73 -44.51 -30.31
CA GLN A 122 -7.15 -43.93 -29.05
C GLN A 122 -6.31 -44.52 -27.91
N THR A 123 -5.78 -43.66 -27.04
CA THR A 123 -5.00 -44.04 -25.86
C THR A 123 -5.48 -43.25 -24.65
N LEU A 124 -5.40 -43.86 -23.47
CA LEU A 124 -5.69 -43.20 -22.20
C LEU A 124 -4.37 -42.77 -21.54
N ARG A 125 -4.30 -41.51 -21.11
CA ARG A 125 -3.15 -40.92 -20.41
C ARG A 125 -3.60 -40.37 -19.07
N ASP A 126 -2.93 -40.76 -18.00
CA ASP A 126 -3.19 -40.25 -16.66
C ASP A 126 -2.19 -39.11 -16.36
N LEU A 127 -2.71 -37.90 -16.14
CA LEU A 127 -1.92 -36.69 -15.89
C LEU A 127 -2.07 -36.26 -14.43
N THR A 128 -0.96 -36.02 -13.75
CA THR A 128 -0.98 -35.44 -12.40
C THR A 128 -0.92 -33.91 -12.52
N LEU A 129 -2.05 -33.25 -12.28
CA LEU A 129 -2.18 -31.80 -12.47
C LEU A 129 -1.27 -31.02 -11.53
N GLN A 130 -0.56 -30.04 -12.09
CA GLN A 130 0.37 -29.19 -11.36
C GLN A 130 -0.27 -27.84 -11.03
N ARG A 131 0.30 -27.12 -10.07
CA ARG A 131 -0.15 -25.75 -9.75
C ARG A 131 0.47 -24.80 -10.74
N VAL A 132 -0.33 -23.89 -11.29
CA VAL A 132 0.19 -22.76 -12.05
C VAL A 132 1.14 -21.96 -11.12
N PRO A 133 2.38 -21.66 -11.55
CA PRO A 133 3.32 -20.83 -10.79
C PRO A 133 2.77 -19.43 -10.48
N SER A 134 2.02 -19.30 -9.38
CA SER A 134 1.29 -18.08 -9.00
C SER A 134 2.14 -17.13 -8.16
N GLY A 135 3.23 -16.61 -8.74
CA GLY A 135 4.08 -15.57 -8.14
C GLY A 135 4.47 -15.82 -6.67
N ASN A 136 4.69 -14.75 -5.91
CA ASN A 136 4.97 -14.86 -4.47
C ASN A 136 3.71 -14.48 -3.66
N GLN A 137 2.99 -15.50 -3.18
CA GLN A 137 1.76 -15.30 -2.39
C GLN A 137 2.00 -14.47 -1.11
N ALA A 138 3.13 -14.67 -0.42
CA ALA A 138 3.44 -13.91 0.79
C ALA A 138 3.60 -12.42 0.49
N LEU A 139 4.22 -12.09 -0.65
CA LEU A 139 4.36 -10.71 -1.12
C LEU A 139 3.01 -10.07 -1.40
N TYR A 140 2.07 -10.78 -2.02
CA TYR A 140 0.71 -10.27 -2.26
C TYR A 140 0.04 -9.84 -0.94
N PHE A 141 0.04 -10.69 0.09
CA PHE A 141 -0.59 -10.36 1.38
C PHE A 141 0.09 -9.17 2.07
N VAL A 142 1.42 -9.08 2.00
CA VAL A 142 2.17 -7.93 2.56
C VAL A 142 1.77 -6.63 1.85
N LEU A 143 1.68 -6.64 0.52
CA LEU A 143 1.28 -5.47 -0.25
C LEU A 143 -0.19 -5.10 -0.04
N ALA A 144 -1.09 -6.08 0.08
CA ALA A 144 -2.51 -5.82 0.36
C ALA A 144 -2.72 -5.20 1.76
N ILE A 145 -1.97 -5.63 2.77
CA ILE A 145 -1.98 -5.01 4.11
C ILE A 145 -1.44 -3.58 4.05
N LEU A 146 -0.31 -3.38 3.36
CA LEU A 146 0.29 -2.06 3.17
C LEU A 146 -0.66 -1.11 2.46
N ALA A 147 -1.28 -1.57 1.37
CA ALA A 147 -2.31 -0.88 0.61
C ALA A 147 -3.48 -0.46 1.50
N THR A 148 -4.03 -1.41 2.27
CA THR A 148 -5.12 -1.17 3.22
C THR A 148 -4.76 -0.08 4.23
N PHE A 149 -3.55 -0.15 4.79
CA PHE A 149 -3.05 0.86 5.70
C PHE A 149 -2.98 2.24 5.02
N THR A 150 -2.44 2.34 3.80
CA THR A 150 -2.36 3.61 3.07
C THR A 150 -3.73 4.21 2.73
N LEU A 151 -4.73 3.38 2.41
CA LEU A 151 -6.12 3.82 2.19
C LEU A 151 -6.72 4.42 3.46
N LEU A 152 -6.53 3.75 4.61
CA LEU A 152 -6.99 4.24 5.91
C LEU A 152 -6.33 5.57 6.28
N VAL A 153 -5.02 5.72 6.03
CA VAL A 153 -4.32 6.99 6.21
C VAL A 153 -4.95 8.07 5.32
N GLY A 154 -5.18 7.80 4.03
CA GLY A 154 -5.84 8.72 3.10
C GLY A 154 -7.22 9.17 3.59
N ALA A 155 -8.04 8.22 4.02
CA ALA A 155 -9.38 8.48 4.56
C ALA A 155 -9.33 9.37 5.81
N VAL A 156 -8.44 9.06 6.77
CA VAL A 156 -8.27 9.86 8.00
C VAL A 156 -7.80 11.28 7.66
N VAL A 157 -6.91 11.46 6.69
CA VAL A 157 -6.43 12.79 6.29
C VAL A 157 -7.57 13.61 5.67
N VAL A 158 -8.43 13.02 4.85
CA VAL A 158 -9.62 13.70 4.30
C VAL A 158 -10.62 14.09 5.38
N LEU A 159 -10.90 13.19 6.32
CA LEU A 159 -11.83 13.46 7.41
C LEU A 159 -11.32 14.58 8.34
N ARG A 160 -10.00 14.65 8.57
CA ARG A 160 -9.40 15.69 9.42
C ARG A 160 -9.20 17.03 8.72
N GLN A 161 -9.01 17.04 7.40
CA GLN A 161 -8.58 18.24 6.65
C GLN A 161 -9.42 18.53 5.40
N SER A 162 -10.73 18.33 5.46
CA SER A 162 -11.65 18.40 4.30
C SER A 162 -11.72 19.76 3.59
N ARG A 163 -11.10 20.82 4.12
CA ARG A 163 -11.13 22.18 3.56
C ARG A 163 -10.04 22.48 2.53
N LYS A 164 -9.09 21.57 2.28
CA LYS A 164 -8.00 21.80 1.32
C LYS A 164 -8.16 20.93 0.07
N PRO A 165 -8.05 21.50 -1.16
CA PRO A 165 -8.19 20.74 -2.39
C PRO A 165 -7.09 19.67 -2.55
N ALA A 166 -5.88 19.90 -2.03
CA ALA A 166 -4.78 18.94 -2.07
C ALA A 166 -5.09 17.63 -1.32
N THR A 167 -5.94 17.69 -0.29
CA THR A 167 -6.30 16.53 0.53
C THR A 167 -7.16 15.51 -0.23
N LEU A 168 -8.06 15.98 -1.12
CA LEU A 168 -8.87 15.10 -1.96
C LEU A 168 -8.02 14.39 -3.03
N HIS A 169 -7.03 15.09 -3.61
CA HIS A 169 -6.12 14.49 -4.59
C HIS A 169 -5.26 13.40 -3.93
N PHE A 170 -4.75 13.67 -2.72
CA PHE A 170 -4.03 12.67 -1.94
C PHE A 170 -4.89 11.43 -1.65
N PHE A 171 -6.18 11.61 -1.34
CA PHE A 171 -7.08 10.48 -1.14
C PHE A 171 -7.27 9.63 -2.40
N TRP A 172 -7.53 10.25 -3.55
CA TRP A 172 -7.64 9.51 -4.80
C TRP A 172 -6.33 8.80 -5.18
N LEU A 173 -5.18 9.42 -4.87
CA LEU A 173 -3.88 8.76 -5.00
C LEU A 173 -3.79 7.51 -4.10
N THR A 174 -4.25 7.58 -2.84
CA THR A 174 -4.28 6.40 -1.96
C THR A 174 -5.29 5.35 -2.38
N VAL A 175 -6.40 5.73 -3.01
CA VAL A 175 -7.38 4.79 -3.58
C VAL A 175 -6.79 4.06 -4.79
N ALA A 176 -6.10 4.77 -5.69
CA ALA A 176 -5.41 4.15 -6.82
C ALA A 176 -4.26 3.25 -6.34
N PHE A 177 -3.45 3.70 -5.37
CA PHE A 177 -2.41 2.87 -4.76
C PHE A 177 -3.00 1.61 -4.12
N PHE A 178 -4.13 1.74 -3.41
CA PHE A 178 -4.83 0.61 -2.83
C PHE A 178 -5.31 -0.36 -3.90
N GLY A 179 -5.90 0.16 -4.98
CA GLY A 179 -6.43 -0.67 -6.05
C GLY A 179 -5.38 -1.59 -6.68
N VAL A 180 -4.20 -1.05 -6.98
CA VAL A 180 -3.08 -1.79 -7.60
C VAL A 180 -2.54 -2.92 -6.73
N PHE A 181 -2.56 -2.75 -5.41
CA PHE A 181 -1.88 -3.66 -4.49
C PHE A 181 -2.82 -4.54 -3.66
N ALA A 182 -4.11 -4.20 -3.60
CA ALA A 182 -5.12 -4.98 -2.88
C ALA A 182 -5.90 -5.93 -3.81
N PHE A 183 -6.08 -5.57 -5.08
CA PHE A 183 -6.79 -6.40 -6.05
C PHE A 183 -5.80 -7.11 -6.96
N SER A 184 -6.05 -8.39 -7.21
CA SER A 184 -5.25 -9.17 -8.13
C SER A 184 -6.08 -10.28 -8.74
N PHE A 185 -5.81 -10.59 -10.00
CA PHE A 185 -6.48 -11.64 -10.75
C PHE A 185 -6.17 -13.02 -10.16
N SER A 186 -7.21 -13.80 -9.88
CA SER A 186 -7.10 -15.09 -9.17
C SER A 186 -7.08 -16.31 -10.08
N GLY A 187 -7.56 -16.22 -11.33
CA GLY A 187 -7.64 -17.32 -12.29
C GLY A 187 -9.00 -18.00 -12.34
N ARG A 188 -9.90 -17.67 -11.41
CA ARG A 188 -11.24 -18.27 -11.31
C ARG A 188 -12.13 -17.99 -12.51
N LEU A 189 -11.89 -16.87 -13.20
CA LEU A 189 -12.65 -16.42 -14.37
C LEU A 189 -14.15 -16.22 -14.10
N ASP A 190 -14.56 -16.10 -12.84
CA ASP A 190 -15.92 -15.73 -12.48
C ASP A 190 -16.14 -14.21 -12.59
N TRP A 191 -17.40 -13.80 -12.50
CA TRP A 191 -17.77 -12.38 -12.61
C TRP A 191 -17.04 -11.50 -11.57
N LEU A 192 -16.70 -12.06 -10.40
CA LEU A 192 -16.01 -11.36 -9.33
C LEU A 192 -14.52 -11.18 -9.67
N ASP A 193 -13.89 -12.19 -10.27
CA ASP A 193 -12.52 -12.11 -10.76
C ASP A 193 -12.36 -11.03 -11.84
N TRP A 194 -13.36 -10.90 -12.73
CA TRP A 194 -13.43 -9.80 -13.70
C TRP A 194 -13.51 -8.43 -13.04
N ILE A 195 -14.26 -8.28 -11.95
CA ILE A 195 -14.30 -7.02 -11.19
C ILE A 195 -12.91 -6.71 -10.64
N PHE A 196 -12.23 -7.68 -10.03
CA PHE A 196 -10.89 -7.47 -9.49
C PHE A 196 -9.88 -7.10 -10.57
N TYR A 197 -9.95 -7.78 -11.72
CA TYR A 197 -9.15 -7.44 -12.89
C TYR A 197 -9.32 -5.98 -13.30
N TRP A 198 -10.57 -5.55 -13.55
CA TRP A 198 -10.81 -4.18 -14.01
C TRP A 198 -10.46 -3.11 -12.98
N ILE A 199 -10.69 -3.37 -11.69
CA ILE A 199 -10.30 -2.43 -10.63
C ILE A 199 -8.78 -2.27 -10.60
N ASP A 200 -8.02 -3.36 -10.69
CA ASP A 200 -6.55 -3.31 -10.73
C ASP A 200 -6.04 -2.48 -11.92
N ILE A 201 -6.54 -2.78 -13.13
CA ILE A 201 -6.16 -2.04 -14.35
C ILE A 201 -6.49 -0.55 -14.25
N VAL A 202 -7.72 -0.22 -13.83
CA VAL A 202 -8.13 1.18 -13.67
C VAL A 202 -7.27 1.87 -12.61
N ALA A 203 -6.96 1.19 -11.51
CA ALA A 203 -6.12 1.73 -10.45
C ALA A 203 -4.69 2.00 -10.95
N LEU A 204 -4.09 1.10 -11.72
CA LEU A 204 -2.76 1.26 -12.30
C LEU A 204 -2.71 2.45 -13.27
N LEU A 205 -3.68 2.52 -14.18
CA LEU A 205 -3.80 3.58 -15.18
C LEU A 205 -4.04 4.96 -14.54
N LEU A 206 -4.76 5.02 -13.40
CA LEU A 206 -5.00 6.26 -12.66
C LEU A 206 -3.84 6.64 -11.74
N LEU A 207 -3.08 5.68 -11.23
CA LEU A 207 -1.97 5.93 -10.29
C LEU A 207 -0.91 6.86 -10.89
N ALA A 208 -0.51 6.61 -12.14
CA ALA A 208 0.48 7.40 -12.87
C ALA A 208 0.09 8.89 -13.00
N PRO A 209 -1.06 9.26 -13.60
CA PRO A 209 -1.47 10.65 -13.73
C PRO A 209 -1.81 11.28 -12.39
N LEU A 210 -2.39 10.55 -11.42
CA LEU A 210 -2.67 11.10 -10.08
C LEU A 210 -1.40 11.51 -9.35
N PHE A 211 -0.34 10.70 -9.45
CA PHE A 211 0.95 11.03 -8.84
C PHE A 211 1.56 12.30 -9.45
N MET A 212 1.60 12.39 -10.78
CA MET A 212 2.15 13.54 -11.48
C MET A 212 1.28 14.80 -11.28
N HIS A 213 -0.04 14.67 -11.28
CA HIS A 213 -0.97 15.75 -10.96
C HIS A 213 -0.73 16.27 -9.53
N PHE A 214 -0.56 15.38 -8.56
CA PHE A 214 -0.22 15.76 -7.19
C PHE A 214 1.10 16.54 -7.14
N ALA A 215 2.15 16.05 -7.81
CA ALA A 215 3.46 16.71 -7.86
C ALA A 215 3.41 18.13 -8.44
N LEU A 216 2.54 18.38 -9.42
CA LEU A 216 2.34 19.70 -10.05
C LEU A 216 1.55 20.68 -9.17
N VAL A 217 0.60 20.17 -8.37
CA VAL A 217 -0.31 20.99 -7.55
C VAL A 217 0.25 21.27 -6.16
N PHE A 218 1.09 20.39 -5.60
CA PHE A 218 1.46 20.41 -4.19
C PHE A 218 2.54 21.44 -3.71
N PRO A 219 3.31 22.17 -4.54
CA PRO A 219 4.04 23.34 -4.04
C PRO A 219 3.04 24.46 -3.69
N GLU A 220 3.18 25.13 -2.52
CA GLU A 220 2.29 26.21 -1.99
C GLU A 220 1.85 27.29 -3.00
N ARG A 221 2.50 27.37 -4.16
CA ARG A 221 2.00 28.05 -5.36
C ARG A 221 2.21 27.12 -6.55
N SER A 222 1.11 26.73 -7.21
CA SER A 222 1.19 26.09 -8.52
C SER A 222 2.02 26.96 -9.48
N PRO A 223 2.79 26.36 -10.41
CA PRO A 223 3.55 27.13 -11.40
C PRO A 223 2.65 28.16 -12.08
N GLY A 224 3.15 29.38 -12.34
CA GLY A 224 2.33 30.48 -12.88
C GLY A 224 1.53 30.12 -14.14
N TRP A 225 2.07 29.24 -14.99
CA TRP A 225 1.38 28.71 -16.17
C TRP A 225 0.14 27.84 -15.84
N LEU A 226 0.17 27.10 -14.73
CA LEU A 226 -0.95 26.25 -14.26
C LEU A 226 -2.12 27.06 -13.70
N GLN A 227 -1.93 28.37 -13.48
CA GLN A 227 -2.99 29.29 -13.06
C GLN A 227 -3.87 29.70 -14.25
N ASN A 228 -3.34 29.65 -15.48
CA ASN A 228 -4.05 29.95 -16.71
C ASN A 228 -5.01 28.80 -17.09
N LYS A 229 -6.14 29.12 -17.74
CA LYS A 229 -7.12 28.11 -18.21
C LYS A 229 -6.48 27.03 -19.09
N LEU A 230 -5.52 27.42 -19.95
CA LEU A 230 -4.76 26.51 -20.81
C LEU A 230 -3.87 25.55 -20.00
N GLY A 231 -3.25 26.02 -18.91
CA GLY A 231 -2.45 25.16 -18.03
C GLY A 231 -3.29 24.16 -17.24
N ARG A 232 -4.51 24.55 -16.83
CA ARG A 232 -5.47 23.62 -16.21
C ARG A 232 -5.98 22.57 -17.20
N SER A 233 -6.22 22.96 -18.45
CA SER A 233 -6.56 21.99 -19.50
C SER A 233 -5.42 21.01 -19.78
N GLY A 234 -4.17 21.46 -19.63
CA GLY A 234 -3.00 20.58 -19.72
C GLY A 234 -2.97 19.46 -18.67
N LEU A 235 -3.62 19.64 -17.52
CA LEU A 235 -3.76 18.56 -16.53
C LEU A 235 -4.69 17.45 -17.02
N SER A 236 -5.68 17.75 -17.84
CA SER A 236 -6.54 16.72 -18.45
C SER A 236 -5.79 15.89 -19.49
N VAL A 237 -4.85 16.50 -20.22
CA VAL A 237 -4.00 15.80 -21.20
C VAL A 237 -3.16 14.70 -20.53
N LEU A 238 -2.77 14.90 -19.27
CA LEU A 238 -2.07 13.89 -18.48
C LEU A 238 -2.90 12.61 -18.30
N TYR A 239 -4.23 12.67 -18.28
CA TYR A 239 -5.06 11.46 -18.20
C TYR A 239 -5.29 10.80 -19.57
N GLY A 240 -4.92 11.46 -20.67
CA GLY A 240 -5.10 10.98 -22.04
C GLY A 240 -4.44 9.63 -22.32
N PRO A 241 -3.12 9.46 -22.06
CA PRO A 241 -2.44 8.18 -22.25
C PRO A 241 -3.08 7.03 -21.46
N ALA A 242 -3.56 7.30 -20.24
CA ALA A 242 -4.25 6.30 -19.42
C ALA A 242 -5.55 5.80 -20.08
N VAL A 243 -6.34 6.72 -20.66
CA VAL A 243 -7.58 6.38 -21.38
C VAL A 243 -7.27 5.61 -22.67
N VAL A 244 -6.24 6.02 -23.41
CA VAL A 244 -5.84 5.34 -24.65
C VAL A 244 -5.37 3.92 -24.35
N LEU A 245 -4.49 3.72 -23.37
CA LEU A 245 -3.99 2.39 -22.99
C LEU A 245 -5.11 1.49 -22.47
N GLY A 246 -6.01 2.01 -21.63
CA GLY A 246 -7.20 1.26 -21.20
C GLY A 246 -8.11 0.86 -22.36
N GLY A 247 -8.31 1.75 -23.35
CA GLY A 247 -9.07 1.46 -24.56
C GLY A 247 -8.40 0.44 -25.49
N LEU A 248 -7.06 0.47 -25.59
CA LEU A 248 -6.31 -0.55 -26.32
C LEU A 248 -6.44 -1.92 -25.64
N ARG A 249 -6.39 -1.96 -24.30
CA ARG A 249 -6.55 -3.19 -23.52
C ARG A 249 -7.94 -3.80 -23.66
N THR A 250 -8.99 -2.99 -23.53
CA THR A 250 -10.38 -3.44 -23.75
C THR A 250 -10.57 -3.93 -25.19
N GLY A 251 -10.02 -3.22 -26.17
CA GLY A 251 -10.04 -3.61 -27.58
C GLY A 251 -9.32 -4.93 -27.86
N ALA A 252 -8.18 -5.16 -27.20
CA ALA A 252 -7.43 -6.41 -27.31
C ALA A 252 -8.19 -7.61 -26.71
N LEU A 253 -8.91 -7.42 -25.60
CA LEU A 253 -9.68 -8.48 -24.94
C LEU A 253 -11.00 -8.82 -25.64
N TRP A 254 -11.73 -7.82 -26.15
CA TRP A 254 -13.05 -8.05 -26.78
C TRP A 254 -13.00 -8.14 -28.29
N GLY A 255 -12.00 -7.54 -28.94
CA GLY A 255 -11.88 -7.50 -30.40
C GLY A 255 -11.08 -8.66 -31.00
N SER A 256 -10.56 -9.58 -30.19
CA SER A 256 -9.68 -10.64 -30.69
C SER A 256 -10.46 -11.77 -31.37
N THR A 257 -10.43 -11.80 -32.70
CA THR A 257 -10.64 -13.01 -33.53
C THR A 257 -9.35 -13.80 -33.74
N GLN A 258 -8.27 -13.38 -33.07
CA GLN A 258 -6.91 -13.90 -33.22
C GLN A 258 -6.65 -15.11 -32.32
N SER A 259 -5.59 -15.88 -32.63
CA SER A 259 -5.17 -17.01 -31.79
C SER A 259 -4.71 -16.53 -30.41
N GLY A 260 -4.92 -17.36 -29.37
CA GLY A 260 -4.64 -16.99 -27.97
C GLY A 260 -3.22 -16.46 -27.73
N ILE A 261 -2.22 -16.98 -28.45
CA ILE A 261 -0.81 -16.52 -28.37
C ILE A 261 -0.67 -15.04 -28.77
N GLN A 262 -1.32 -14.63 -29.87
CA GLN A 262 -1.25 -13.25 -30.35
C GLN A 262 -1.92 -12.27 -29.39
N VAL A 263 -3.00 -12.71 -28.74
CA VAL A 263 -3.69 -11.94 -27.70
C VAL A 263 -2.77 -11.72 -26.51
N THR A 264 -2.13 -12.79 -26.00
CA THR A 264 -1.18 -12.69 -24.89
C THR A 264 -0.01 -11.75 -25.19
N GLN A 265 0.59 -11.87 -26.38
CA GLN A 265 1.68 -10.97 -26.80
C GLN A 265 1.23 -9.50 -26.89
N THR A 266 0.02 -9.26 -27.40
CA THR A 266 -0.54 -7.91 -27.49
C THR A 266 -0.79 -7.32 -26.10
N ILE A 267 -1.36 -8.10 -25.19
CA ILE A 267 -1.59 -7.70 -23.79
C ILE A 267 -0.27 -7.39 -23.10
N GLU A 268 0.76 -8.23 -23.29
CA GLU A 268 2.08 -8.01 -22.69
C GLU A 268 2.71 -6.68 -23.15
N VAL A 269 2.60 -6.35 -24.44
CA VAL A 269 3.08 -5.06 -24.97
C VAL A 269 2.32 -3.89 -24.33
N ILE A 270 1.00 -4.01 -24.19
CA ILE A 270 0.17 -2.98 -23.53
C ILE A 270 0.58 -2.81 -22.06
N GLU A 271 0.77 -3.90 -21.32
CA GLU A 271 1.23 -3.89 -19.94
C GLU A 271 2.59 -3.21 -19.80
N ARG A 272 3.54 -3.48 -20.70
CA ARG A 272 4.83 -2.79 -20.72
C ARG A 272 4.67 -1.28 -20.95
N LEU A 273 3.75 -0.86 -21.83
CA LEU A 273 3.46 0.55 -22.06
C LEU A 273 2.79 1.22 -20.85
N GLU A 274 1.90 0.54 -20.14
CA GLU A 274 1.28 1.01 -18.89
C GLU A 274 2.33 1.25 -17.80
N VAL A 275 3.24 0.29 -17.63
CA VAL A 275 4.34 0.37 -16.66
C VAL A 275 5.35 1.44 -17.07
N PHE A 276 5.67 1.57 -18.36
CA PHE A 276 6.52 2.65 -18.87
C PHE A 276 5.90 4.04 -18.63
N TYR A 277 4.59 4.16 -18.81
CA TYR A 277 3.86 5.38 -18.53
C TYR A 277 3.92 5.75 -17.03
N LEU A 278 3.73 4.77 -16.14
CA LEU A 278 3.92 4.95 -14.70
C LEU A 278 5.35 5.41 -14.36
N LEU A 279 6.36 4.78 -14.96
CA LEU A 279 7.77 5.15 -14.78
C LEU A 279 8.04 6.60 -15.18
N LEU A 280 7.47 7.05 -16.30
CA LEU A 280 7.60 8.41 -16.81
C LEU A 280 6.93 9.42 -15.86
N CYS A 281 5.74 9.11 -15.35
CA CYS A 281 5.04 9.98 -14.38
C CYS A 281 5.76 10.07 -13.04
N ILE A 282 6.28 8.95 -12.51
CA ILE A 282 7.05 8.96 -11.26
C ILE A 282 8.32 9.79 -11.42
N SER A 283 9.06 9.56 -12.51
CA SER A 283 10.30 10.28 -12.81
C SER A 283 10.04 11.78 -13.03
N GLY A 284 9.04 12.11 -13.85
CA GLY A 284 8.62 13.48 -14.12
C GLY A 284 8.16 14.21 -12.85
N GLY A 285 7.36 13.56 -12.01
CA GLY A 285 6.91 14.11 -10.74
C GLY A 285 8.07 14.37 -9.78
N ALA A 286 9.03 13.45 -9.67
CA ALA A 286 10.24 13.64 -8.89
C ALA A 286 11.06 14.85 -9.38
N VAL A 287 11.26 14.98 -10.70
CA VAL A 287 11.97 16.11 -11.31
C VAL A 287 11.25 17.44 -11.02
N VAL A 288 9.92 17.49 -11.17
CA VAL A 288 9.11 18.67 -10.85
C VAL A 288 9.28 19.09 -9.40
N MET A 289 9.20 18.14 -8.46
CA MET A 289 9.36 18.42 -7.03
C MET A 289 10.77 18.89 -6.70
N ILE A 290 11.81 18.26 -7.25
CA ILE A 290 13.22 18.67 -7.07
C ILE A 290 13.46 20.08 -7.64
N HIS A 291 12.90 20.39 -8.81
CA HIS A 291 13.00 21.73 -9.39
C HIS A 291 12.25 22.77 -8.54
N ALA A 292 11.10 22.41 -7.98
CA ALA A 292 10.33 23.28 -7.09
C ALA A 292 11.08 23.62 -5.80
N LEU A 293 11.89 22.71 -5.23
CA LEU A 293 12.74 23.01 -4.06
C LEU A 293 13.68 24.20 -4.28
N ARG A 294 14.18 24.37 -5.52
CA ARG A 294 15.10 25.47 -5.87
C ARG A 294 14.39 26.82 -5.87
N LYS A 295 13.09 26.86 -6.19
CA LYS A 295 12.29 28.09 -6.31
C LYS A 295 11.61 28.53 -5.00
N LEU A 296 11.47 27.62 -4.04
CA LEU A 296 10.79 27.88 -2.75
C LEU A 296 11.61 28.79 -1.82
N GLN A 297 11.03 29.95 -1.47
CA GLN A 297 11.59 30.94 -0.53
C GLN A 297 11.19 30.68 0.94
N SER A 298 10.05 30.00 1.16
CA SER A 298 9.56 29.64 2.51
C SER A 298 10.35 28.47 3.10
N VAL A 299 10.93 28.67 4.30
CA VAL A 299 11.70 27.63 5.02
C VAL A 299 10.81 26.43 5.38
N THR A 300 9.57 26.68 5.78
CA THR A 300 8.62 25.63 6.17
C THR A 300 8.25 24.75 4.98
N ALA A 301 7.94 25.37 3.83
CA ALA A 301 7.55 24.67 2.62
C ALA A 301 8.72 23.92 1.97
N ARG A 302 9.93 24.49 2.01
CA ARG A 302 11.15 23.78 1.58
C ARG A 302 11.43 22.54 2.44
N ARG A 303 11.24 22.61 3.76
CA ARG A 303 11.37 21.44 4.64
C ARG A 303 10.31 20.38 4.33
N GLN A 304 9.04 20.77 4.17
CA GLN A 304 7.95 19.84 3.81
C GLN A 304 8.21 19.14 2.48
N LEU A 305 8.56 19.89 1.44
CA LEU A 305 8.83 19.32 0.12
C LEU A 305 10.07 18.41 0.13
N ARG A 306 11.08 18.72 0.95
CA ARG A 306 12.27 17.87 1.11
C ARG A 306 11.92 16.50 1.71
N TRP A 307 11.03 16.46 2.72
CA TRP A 307 10.53 15.20 3.28
C TRP A 307 9.76 14.37 2.26
N ILE A 308 8.91 15.02 1.46
CA ILE A 308 8.21 14.36 0.35
C ILE A 308 9.19 13.75 -0.64
N ILE A 309 10.16 14.53 -1.10
CA ILE A 309 11.12 14.06 -2.10
C ILE A 309 11.94 12.88 -1.58
N TRP A 310 12.41 12.94 -0.33
CA TRP A 310 13.12 11.80 0.26
C TRP A 310 12.21 10.57 0.39
N GLY A 311 10.95 10.74 0.80
CA GLY A 311 10.00 9.63 0.87
C GLY A 311 9.67 9.02 -0.49
N THR A 312 9.46 9.86 -1.51
CA THR A 312 9.24 9.43 -2.90
C THR A 312 10.47 8.76 -3.49
N LEU A 313 11.66 9.34 -3.32
CA LEU A 313 12.89 8.75 -3.84
C LEU A 313 13.19 7.42 -3.15
N LEU A 314 13.15 7.37 -1.82
CA LEU A 314 13.41 6.15 -1.06
C LEU A 314 12.35 5.06 -1.31
N GLY A 315 11.10 5.46 -1.55
CA GLY A 315 10.03 4.52 -1.84
C GLY A 315 9.98 4.04 -3.28
N CYS A 316 10.25 4.91 -4.26
CA CYS A 316 10.16 4.55 -5.67
C CYS A 316 11.46 3.96 -6.23
N LEU A 317 12.65 4.44 -5.84
CA LEU A 317 13.92 4.01 -6.46
C LEU A 317 14.15 2.50 -6.39
N PRO A 318 14.01 1.83 -5.23
CA PRO A 318 14.24 0.39 -5.15
C PRO A 318 13.32 -0.40 -6.09
N PHE A 319 12.05 -0.01 -6.17
CA PHE A 319 11.08 -0.65 -7.05
C PHE A 319 11.31 -0.31 -8.54
N MET A 320 11.71 0.92 -8.83
CA MET A 320 12.04 1.35 -10.19
C MET A 320 13.23 0.57 -10.75
N VAL A 321 14.33 0.51 -10.01
CA VAL A 321 15.57 -0.13 -10.46
C VAL A 321 15.46 -1.65 -10.39
N GLY A 322 14.85 -2.19 -9.33
CA GLY A 322 14.76 -3.64 -9.12
C GLY A 322 13.71 -4.34 -9.97
N TYR A 323 12.62 -3.65 -10.31
CA TYR A 323 11.46 -4.28 -10.97
C TYR A 323 10.99 -3.54 -12.23
N LEU A 324 10.60 -2.26 -12.13
CA LEU A 324 9.94 -1.56 -13.25
C LEU A 324 10.84 -1.43 -14.49
N ILE A 325 12.08 -0.96 -14.33
CA ILE A 325 13.00 -0.74 -15.46
C ILE A 325 13.37 -2.06 -16.15
N PRO A 326 13.80 -3.12 -15.44
CA PRO A 326 14.03 -4.42 -16.06
C PRO A 326 12.81 -4.94 -16.84
N TRP A 327 11.61 -4.87 -16.23
CA TRP A 327 10.36 -5.33 -16.86
C TRP A 327 10.04 -4.59 -18.16
N VAL A 328 10.13 -3.25 -18.14
CA VAL A 328 9.88 -2.42 -19.33
C VAL A 328 10.89 -2.69 -20.45
N LEU A 329 12.15 -2.98 -20.10
CA LEU A 329 13.19 -3.36 -21.07
C LEU A 329 13.01 -4.78 -21.63
N GLY A 330 12.04 -5.54 -21.11
CA GLY A 330 11.73 -6.90 -21.55
C GLY A 330 12.51 -8.00 -20.84
N PHE A 331 13.14 -7.68 -19.71
CA PHE A 331 13.69 -8.68 -18.82
C PHE A 331 12.61 -9.17 -17.86
N ASN A 332 12.65 -10.46 -17.52
CA ASN A 332 11.80 -11.05 -16.48
C ASN A 332 12.56 -11.00 -15.14
N PRO A 333 12.31 -10.00 -14.27
CA PRO A 333 12.99 -9.92 -12.99
C PRO A 333 12.58 -11.12 -12.13
N PRO A 334 13.51 -11.65 -11.31
CA PRO A 334 13.21 -12.80 -10.49
C PRO A 334 12.16 -12.41 -9.42
N PRO A 335 11.30 -13.34 -8.97
CA PRO A 335 10.15 -13.03 -8.09
C PRO A 335 10.52 -12.30 -6.79
N GLN A 336 11.74 -12.48 -6.29
CA GLN A 336 12.26 -11.83 -5.09
C GLN A 336 12.40 -10.31 -5.26
N MET A 337 12.64 -9.81 -6.47
CA MET A 337 12.72 -8.37 -6.73
C MET A 337 11.39 -7.67 -6.47
N GLY A 338 10.26 -8.39 -6.52
CA GLY A 338 8.96 -7.83 -6.18
C GLY A 338 8.89 -7.26 -4.75
N PHE A 339 9.70 -7.75 -3.80
CA PHE A 339 9.70 -7.22 -2.43
C PHE A 339 10.11 -5.75 -2.35
N THR A 340 10.79 -5.23 -3.37
CA THR A 340 11.10 -3.80 -3.47
C THR A 340 9.83 -2.94 -3.51
N ALA A 341 8.68 -3.47 -3.97
CA ALA A 341 7.39 -2.78 -3.98
C ALA A 341 6.92 -2.35 -2.58
N VAL A 342 7.34 -3.06 -1.51
CA VAL A 342 7.02 -2.71 -0.13
C VAL A 342 7.50 -1.30 0.23
N THR A 343 8.61 -0.86 -0.38
CA THR A 343 9.16 0.48 -0.15
C THR A 343 8.25 1.60 -0.66
N LEU A 344 7.37 1.32 -1.64
CA LEU A 344 6.42 2.31 -2.15
C LEU A 344 5.43 2.81 -1.09
N GLY A 345 5.19 2.03 -0.03
CA GLY A 345 4.36 2.46 1.10
C GLY A 345 4.90 3.71 1.81
N LEU A 346 6.19 4.02 1.66
CA LEU A 346 6.78 5.26 2.15
C LEU A 346 6.22 6.50 1.45
N VAL A 347 5.74 6.38 0.20
CA VAL A 347 5.28 7.50 -0.62
C VAL A 347 3.98 8.11 -0.07
N PRO A 348 2.89 7.33 0.14
CA PRO A 348 1.69 7.89 0.76
C PRO A 348 1.94 8.42 2.18
N LEU A 349 2.82 7.79 2.94
CA LEU A 349 3.15 8.23 4.30
C LEU A 349 3.90 9.56 4.31
N ALA A 350 4.84 9.75 3.39
CA ALA A 350 5.55 11.01 3.22
C ALA A 350 4.56 12.14 2.86
N PHE A 351 3.63 11.89 1.94
CA PHE A 351 2.59 12.87 1.60
C PHE A 351 1.63 13.13 2.77
N ALA A 352 1.15 12.09 3.46
CA ALA A 352 0.29 12.24 4.63
C ALA A 352 0.96 13.08 5.72
N SER A 353 2.24 12.83 6.00
CA SER A 353 3.01 13.59 6.99
C SER A 353 3.18 15.06 6.59
N ALA A 354 3.37 15.36 5.29
CA ALA A 354 3.52 16.72 4.81
C ALA A 354 2.19 17.50 4.82
N ILE A 355 1.07 16.85 4.46
CA ILE A 355 -0.27 17.45 4.43
C ILE A 355 -0.78 17.73 5.85
N THR A 356 -0.59 16.78 6.77
CA THR A 356 -1.09 16.89 8.15
C THR A 356 -0.43 17.99 8.96
N ARG A 357 0.76 18.46 8.56
CA ARG A 357 1.64 19.39 9.29
C ARG A 357 1.16 20.85 9.40
N TYR A 358 -0.11 21.15 9.12
CA TYR A 358 -0.66 22.45 9.55
C TYR A 358 -0.88 22.43 11.07
N ARG A 359 0.15 22.88 11.81
CA ARG A 359 0.18 23.28 13.24
C ARG A 359 0.76 22.35 14.31
N LEU A 360 1.32 21.18 14.03
CA LEU A 360 2.02 20.41 15.08
C LEU A 360 3.48 20.14 14.69
N MET A 361 4.37 20.64 15.53
CA MET A 361 5.81 20.71 15.40
C MET A 361 6.51 19.35 15.61
N ASP A 362 5.81 18.24 15.37
CA ASP A 362 6.11 16.95 16.02
C ASP A 362 6.17 15.78 15.03
N VAL A 363 6.79 15.97 13.85
CA VAL A 363 7.19 14.83 12.99
C VAL A 363 8.22 13.96 13.74
N ASP A 364 9.08 14.58 14.55
CA ASP A 364 10.03 13.86 15.40
C ASP A 364 9.30 12.95 16.41
N VAL A 365 8.12 13.35 16.89
CA VAL A 365 7.30 12.52 17.78
C VAL A 365 6.71 11.34 16.99
N ILE A 366 6.05 11.57 15.85
CA ILE A 366 5.45 10.46 15.09
C ILE A 366 6.50 9.47 14.59
N VAL A 367 7.66 9.93 14.12
CA VAL A 367 8.77 9.06 13.69
C VAL A 367 9.36 8.31 14.87
N LYS A 368 9.57 8.97 16.03
CA LYS A 368 10.01 8.27 17.24
C LYS A 368 9.01 7.21 17.68
N TRP A 369 7.71 7.48 17.63
CA TRP A 369 6.68 6.48 17.90
C TRP A 369 6.73 5.36 16.85
N ALA A 370 6.73 5.66 15.55
CA ALA A 370 6.77 4.63 14.52
C ALA A 370 8.00 3.71 14.64
N VAL A 371 9.19 4.26 14.89
CA VAL A 371 10.44 3.49 15.08
C VAL A 371 10.38 2.66 16.37
N VAL A 372 9.94 3.25 17.48
CA VAL A 372 9.81 2.56 18.76
C VAL A 372 8.80 1.42 18.68
N TYR A 373 7.61 1.67 18.11
CA TYR A 373 6.56 0.67 17.99
C TYR A 373 6.91 -0.41 16.96
N SER A 374 7.56 -0.06 15.84
CA SER A 374 8.06 -1.08 14.89
C SER A 374 9.17 -1.94 15.50
N ALA A 375 10.12 -1.35 16.24
CA ALA A 375 11.13 -2.11 16.98
C ALA A 375 10.49 -3.01 18.06
N ALA A 376 9.48 -2.52 18.78
CA ALA A 376 8.70 -3.29 19.75
C ALA A 376 8.05 -4.51 19.10
N ILE A 377 7.35 -4.30 17.98
CA ILE A 377 6.66 -5.34 17.22
C ILE A 377 7.67 -6.35 16.68
N LEU A 378 8.76 -5.90 16.06
CA LEU A 378 9.82 -6.79 15.56
C LEU A 378 10.46 -7.61 16.69
N THR A 379 10.67 -7.00 17.87
CA THR A 379 11.18 -7.71 19.05
C THR A 379 10.18 -8.78 19.53
N ILE A 380 8.88 -8.46 19.58
CA ILE A 380 7.83 -9.41 19.97
C ILE A 380 7.75 -10.56 18.95
N VAL A 381 7.73 -10.25 17.65
CA VAL A 381 7.70 -11.25 16.58
C VAL A 381 8.96 -12.12 16.62
N GLY A 382 10.14 -11.52 16.82
CA GLY A 382 11.40 -12.23 16.98
C GLY A 382 11.36 -13.21 18.16
N ILE A 383 10.98 -12.74 19.35
CA ILE A 383 10.82 -13.60 20.53
C ILE A 383 9.83 -14.73 20.24
N TYR A 384 8.69 -14.43 19.60
CA TYR A 384 7.68 -15.42 19.24
C TYR A 384 8.22 -16.49 18.29
N THR A 385 8.93 -16.10 17.23
CA THR A 385 9.53 -17.04 16.27
C THR A 385 10.59 -17.93 16.92
N VAL A 386 11.41 -17.39 17.82
CA VAL A 386 12.41 -18.15 18.58
C VAL A 386 11.73 -19.13 19.54
N LEU A 387 10.69 -18.70 20.26
CA LEU A 387 9.94 -19.57 21.16
C LEU A 387 9.29 -20.73 20.40
N LEU A 388 8.67 -20.45 19.25
CA LEU A 388 8.08 -21.47 18.38
C LEU A 388 9.13 -22.45 17.87
N ARG A 389 10.31 -21.96 17.46
CA ARG A 389 11.38 -22.82 16.97
C ARG A 389 11.92 -23.74 18.06
N ILE A 390 12.19 -23.22 19.25
CA ILE A 390 12.60 -24.01 20.41
C ILE A 390 11.53 -25.04 20.78
N ALA A 391 10.26 -24.63 20.83
CA ALA A 391 9.17 -25.56 21.10
C ALA A 391 9.07 -26.66 20.03
N SER A 392 9.28 -26.32 18.76
CA SER A 392 9.26 -27.30 17.68
C SER A 392 10.44 -28.29 17.75
N GLU A 393 11.65 -27.81 18.03
CA GLU A 393 12.85 -28.65 18.07
C GLU A 393 12.90 -29.51 19.34
N MET A 394 12.47 -28.98 20.49
CA MET A 394 12.47 -29.73 21.76
C MET A 394 11.35 -30.76 21.86
N PHE A 395 10.21 -30.54 21.19
CA PHE A 395 9.02 -31.37 21.39
C PHE A 395 8.48 -32.09 20.15
N LEU A 396 8.77 -31.66 18.92
CA LEU A 396 8.28 -32.31 17.68
C LEU A 396 9.32 -33.27 17.05
N GLY A 397 10.46 -33.49 17.71
CA GLY A 397 11.53 -34.39 17.26
C GLY A 397 11.24 -35.90 17.37
N GLY A 398 10.05 -36.31 17.83
CA GLY A 398 9.71 -37.73 18.03
C GLY A 398 8.23 -38.06 17.87
N SER A 399 7.88 -38.69 16.74
CA SER A 399 6.61 -39.38 16.43
C SER A 399 5.32 -38.52 16.30
N ARG A 400 4.67 -38.64 15.12
CA ARG A 400 3.48 -37.88 14.68
C ARG A 400 2.25 -37.95 15.61
N GLN A 401 2.19 -38.90 16.55
CA GLN A 401 0.98 -39.16 17.35
C GLN A 401 0.83 -38.24 18.58
N TYR A 402 1.93 -37.67 19.09
CA TYR A 402 1.92 -36.70 20.21
C TYR A 402 1.97 -35.23 19.75
N ASN A 403 2.18 -34.97 18.45
CA ASN A 403 2.34 -33.62 17.90
C ASN A 403 1.15 -32.69 18.15
N SER A 404 -0.08 -33.21 18.15
CA SER A 404 -1.27 -32.35 18.30
C SER A 404 -1.45 -31.83 19.73
N ILE A 405 -1.22 -32.68 20.74
CA ILE A 405 -1.37 -32.28 22.16
C ILE A 405 -0.24 -31.32 22.54
N VAL A 406 0.99 -31.59 22.07
CA VAL A 406 2.13 -30.73 22.38
C VAL A 406 2.06 -29.40 21.64
N ALA A 407 1.57 -29.37 20.39
CA ALA A 407 1.29 -28.11 19.70
C ALA A 407 0.25 -27.25 20.43
N VAL A 408 -0.81 -27.87 20.99
CA VAL A 408 -1.82 -27.16 21.81
C VAL A 408 -1.21 -26.62 23.10
N LEU A 409 -0.42 -27.42 23.82
CA LEU A 409 0.27 -26.97 25.05
C LEU A 409 1.29 -25.86 24.78
N ALA A 410 2.06 -25.97 23.69
CA ALA A 410 2.99 -24.92 23.28
C ALA A 410 2.26 -23.62 22.93
N THR A 411 1.14 -23.72 22.20
CA THR A 411 0.29 -22.56 21.88
C THR A 411 -0.26 -21.91 23.15
N LEU A 412 -0.70 -22.71 24.13
CA LEU A 412 -1.21 -22.22 25.41
C LEU A 412 -0.13 -21.46 26.22
N VAL A 413 1.08 -22.02 26.31
CA VAL A 413 2.23 -21.37 26.99
C VAL A 413 2.59 -20.06 26.30
N VAL A 414 2.61 -20.04 24.97
CA VAL A 414 2.90 -18.83 24.19
C VAL A 414 1.84 -17.75 24.42
N VAL A 415 0.55 -18.10 24.43
CA VAL A 415 -0.55 -17.17 24.71
C VAL A 415 -0.44 -16.60 26.13
N LEU A 416 -0.10 -17.42 27.11
CA LEU A 416 0.10 -17.00 28.50
C LEU A 416 1.30 -16.05 28.67
N LEU A 417 2.39 -16.28 27.93
CA LEU A 417 3.59 -15.44 27.97
C LEU A 417 3.45 -14.15 27.13
N ALA A 418 2.56 -14.12 26.15
CA ALA A 418 2.37 -12.96 25.28
C ALA A 418 1.91 -11.72 26.07
N ALA A 419 0.99 -11.88 27.02
CA ALA A 419 0.50 -10.78 27.85
C ALA A 419 1.59 -10.13 28.74
N PRO A 420 2.34 -10.87 29.57
CA PRO A 420 3.39 -10.28 30.41
C PRO A 420 4.53 -9.69 29.58
N VAL A 421 4.94 -10.32 28.48
CA VAL A 421 6.00 -9.79 27.60
C VAL A 421 5.54 -8.49 26.94
N LYS A 422 4.33 -8.44 26.40
CA LYS A 422 3.74 -7.20 25.85
C LYS A 422 3.73 -6.09 26.88
N ASN A 423 3.28 -6.39 28.11
CA ASN A 423 3.17 -5.39 29.18
C ASN A 423 4.55 -4.92 29.67
N ALA A 424 5.55 -5.81 29.77
CA ALA A 424 6.91 -5.44 30.15
C ALA A 424 7.57 -4.54 29.11
N ILE A 425 7.36 -4.86 27.83
CA ILE A 425 7.85 -4.05 26.71
C ILE A 425 7.16 -2.68 26.70
N GLN A 426 5.84 -2.62 26.87
CA GLN A 426 5.10 -1.36 26.99
C GLN A 426 5.61 -0.51 28.17
N ALA A 427 5.84 -1.12 29.34
CA ALA A 427 6.36 -0.42 30.51
C ALA A 427 7.80 0.10 30.33
N ALA A 428 8.66 -0.68 29.67
CA ALA A 428 10.01 -0.24 29.31
C ALA A 428 9.95 0.96 28.35
N PHE A 429 9.05 0.91 27.36
CA PHE A 429 8.88 2.00 26.41
C PHE A 429 8.28 3.27 27.04
N ASP A 430 7.27 3.14 27.88
CA ASP A 430 6.70 4.28 28.60
C ASP A 430 7.75 4.97 29.48
N ARG A 431 8.65 4.20 30.10
CA ARG A 431 9.75 4.73 30.91
C ARG A 431 10.81 5.49 30.11
N VAL A 432 11.05 5.07 28.86
CA VAL A 432 12.01 5.73 27.95
C VAL A 432 11.38 6.96 27.29
N TYR A 433 10.08 6.93 26.99
CA TYR A 433 9.42 7.95 26.18
C TYR A 433 8.70 9.05 27.00
N TYR A 434 8.02 8.68 28.11
CA TYR A 434 7.20 9.62 28.89
C TYR A 434 7.95 10.35 30.01
N ARG A 435 9.30 10.35 29.98
CA ARG A 435 10.11 10.99 31.02
C ARG A 435 9.93 12.51 31.10
N ASP A 436 9.40 13.17 30.06
CA ASP A 436 9.34 14.64 29.97
C ASP A 436 7.93 15.28 30.06
N ARG A 437 6.84 14.53 30.28
CA ARG A 437 5.48 15.14 30.42
C ARG A 437 4.82 14.98 31.79
N TYR A 438 5.42 14.26 32.72
CA TYR A 438 4.81 14.02 34.04
C TYR A 438 5.29 14.94 35.17
N ASP A 439 6.33 15.75 34.93
CA ASP A 439 6.83 16.67 35.97
C ASP A 439 6.12 18.01 36.03
N TYR A 440 5.51 18.52 34.94
CA TYR A 440 4.87 19.85 35.00
C TYR A 440 3.71 19.93 35.99
N ARG A 441 2.85 18.89 36.06
CA ARG A 441 1.68 18.90 36.95
C ARG A 441 2.06 18.64 38.40
N ARG A 442 3.04 17.78 38.67
CA ARG A 442 3.56 17.52 40.02
C ARG A 442 4.43 18.66 40.54
N ALA A 443 5.26 19.27 39.69
CA ALA A 443 6.04 20.46 40.04
C ALA A 443 5.13 21.66 40.36
N LEU A 444 4.04 21.88 39.61
CA LEU A 444 3.11 22.98 39.86
C LEU A 444 2.27 22.76 41.14
N ILE A 445 1.84 21.52 41.39
CA ILE A 445 1.10 21.18 42.61
C ILE A 445 2.04 21.20 43.84
N GLY A 446 3.29 20.78 43.69
CA GLY A 446 4.32 20.92 44.73
C GLY A 446 4.62 22.39 45.03
N PHE A 447 4.76 23.22 43.99
CA PHE A 447 4.98 24.66 44.10
C PHE A 447 3.82 25.38 44.81
N ALA A 448 2.56 25.06 44.48
CA ALA A 448 1.39 25.62 45.17
C ALA A 448 1.33 25.20 46.66
N ARG A 449 1.85 24.02 46.99
CA ARG A 449 1.92 23.51 48.38
C ARG A 449 3.07 24.12 49.17
N ASP A 450 4.20 24.41 48.51
CA ASP A 450 5.37 25.07 49.10
C ASP A 450 5.10 26.58 49.33
N LEU A 451 4.36 27.25 48.43
CA LEU A 451 3.99 28.67 48.59
C LEU A 451 3.11 28.95 49.81
N ASN A 452 2.31 27.97 50.23
CA ASN A 452 1.39 28.12 51.34
C ASN A 452 2.02 27.77 52.70
N ARG A 453 3.31 27.38 52.73
CA ARG A 453 4.02 26.94 53.95
C ARG A 453 4.99 27.98 54.54
N ASP A 454 5.50 28.93 53.75
CA ASP A 454 6.48 29.92 54.20
C ASP A 454 5.91 31.36 54.14
N LEU A 455 5.50 31.92 55.30
CA LEU A 455 5.05 33.31 55.46
C LEU A 455 6.23 34.29 55.60
N ASN A 456 7.17 34.29 54.66
CA ASN A 456 8.25 35.28 54.61
C ASN A 456 8.50 35.75 53.17
N LEU A 457 8.07 36.98 52.86
CA LEU A 457 7.95 37.52 51.49
C LEU A 457 9.28 37.59 50.72
N GLU A 458 10.38 37.89 51.40
CA GLU A 458 11.72 38.04 50.77
C GLU A 458 12.29 36.71 50.29
N ARG A 459 12.16 35.63 51.08
CA ARG A 459 12.64 34.30 50.67
C ARG A 459 11.75 33.66 49.61
N LEU A 460 10.47 34.02 49.60
CA LEU A 460 9.54 33.58 48.58
C LEU A 460 9.90 34.16 47.21
N SER A 461 10.17 35.47 47.12
CA SER A 461 10.49 36.11 45.84
C SER A 461 11.75 35.56 45.20
N GLU A 462 12.82 35.33 45.97
CA GLU A 462 14.06 34.70 45.50
C GLU A 462 13.82 33.28 44.98
N ARG A 463 13.09 32.44 45.75
CA ARG A 463 12.79 31.06 45.33
C ARG A 463 11.86 31.00 44.11
N LEU A 464 10.93 31.95 44.00
CA LEU A 464 10.02 32.07 42.85
C LEU A 464 10.79 32.42 41.58
N VAL A 465 11.70 33.39 41.67
CA VAL A 465 12.55 33.81 40.54
C VAL A 465 13.45 32.66 40.10
N THR A 466 14.13 31.98 41.02
CA THR A 466 15.04 30.87 40.68
C THR A 466 14.29 29.70 40.03
N ARG A 467 13.17 29.25 40.61
CA ARG A 467 12.40 28.13 40.03
C ARG A 467 11.71 28.51 38.72
N VAL A 468 11.21 29.73 38.55
CA VAL A 468 10.62 30.18 37.27
C VAL A 468 11.69 30.21 36.18
N THR A 469 12.90 30.64 36.52
CA THR A 469 14.05 30.67 35.58
C THR A 469 14.55 29.27 35.20
N GLU A 470 14.45 28.30 36.12
CA GLU A 470 14.78 26.90 35.85
C GLU A 470 13.65 26.13 35.10
N THR A 471 12.39 26.40 35.43
CA THR A 471 11.23 25.65 34.91
C THR A 471 10.75 26.18 33.55
N PHE A 472 10.80 27.50 33.36
CA PHE A 472 10.68 28.09 32.03
C PHE A 472 12.08 28.18 31.46
N VAL A 473 12.35 27.40 30.41
CA VAL A 473 13.62 27.31 29.69
C VAL A 473 14.04 28.69 29.12
N VAL A 474 14.48 29.62 29.96
CA VAL A 474 14.97 30.95 29.57
C VAL A 474 16.46 30.89 29.24
N ASP A 475 17.14 29.83 29.66
CA ASP A 475 18.59 29.67 29.45
C ASP A 475 18.98 29.54 27.97
N ARG A 476 18.06 29.08 27.11
CA ARG A 476 18.27 29.06 25.65
C ARG A 476 17.90 30.35 24.91
N MET A 477 17.14 31.27 25.52
CA MET A 477 16.87 32.59 24.92
C MET A 477 17.90 33.64 25.35
N ALA A 478 18.41 33.58 26.58
CA ALA A 478 19.39 34.54 27.10
C ALA A 478 20.70 34.52 26.30
N ASN A 479 21.20 33.34 25.91
CA ASN A 479 22.42 33.22 25.11
C ASN A 479 22.30 33.80 23.68
N ARG A 480 21.09 33.95 23.12
CA ARG A 480 20.91 34.57 21.80
C ARG A 480 20.79 36.10 21.86
N PHE A 481 20.34 36.63 23.00
CA PHE A 481 20.24 38.07 23.20
C PHE A 481 21.60 38.69 23.61
N ASN A 482 22.46 37.94 24.31
CA ASN A 482 23.75 38.47 24.75
C ASN A 482 24.76 38.66 23.59
N ILE A 483 24.73 37.79 22.58
CA ILE A 483 25.58 37.92 21.37
C ILE A 483 25.22 39.15 20.52
N HIS A 484 23.98 39.65 20.61
CA HIS A 484 23.56 40.88 19.92
C HIS A 484 23.89 42.17 20.69
N ARG A 485 24.15 42.09 22.00
CA ARG A 485 24.52 43.24 22.83
C ARG A 485 26.03 43.51 22.78
N GLU A 486 26.87 42.47 22.73
CA GLU A 486 28.32 42.62 22.58
C GLU A 486 28.73 43.21 21.22
N ARG A 487 28.02 42.90 20.12
CA ARG A 487 28.33 43.50 18.80
C ARG A 487 27.94 44.97 18.66
N ARG A 488 27.07 45.51 19.51
CA ARG A 488 26.76 46.95 19.52
C ARG A 488 27.74 47.73 20.39
N HIS A 489 28.39 47.10 21.38
CA HIS A 489 29.34 47.80 22.24
C HIS A 489 30.72 48.00 21.60
N CYS A 490 31.11 47.19 20.61
CA CYS A 490 32.38 47.38 19.86
C CYS A 490 32.26 48.32 18.64
N ARG A 491 31.13 49.00 18.41
CA ARG A 491 30.95 49.94 17.27
C ARG A 491 30.49 51.34 17.66
N GLY A 492 30.59 51.69 18.93
CA GLY A 492 30.25 53.02 19.38
C GLY A 492 30.93 53.31 20.69
N LEU A 493 32.11 53.92 20.60
CA LEU A 493 32.54 55.12 21.31
C LEU A 493 33.93 55.52 20.75
N PRO A 494 34.29 56.81 20.85
CA PRO A 494 34.82 57.65 19.75
C PRO A 494 36.28 57.43 19.37
#